data_AF-A0A834KY98-F1
#
_entry.id   AF-A0A834KY98-F1
#
_cell.length_a   1.000
_cell.length_b   1.000
_cell.length_c   1.000
_cell.angle_alpha   90.00
_cell.angle_beta   90.00
_cell.angle_gamma   90.00
#
_symmetry.space_group_name_H-M   'P 1'
#
loop_
_entity.id
_entity.type
_entity.pdbx_description
1 polymer ?
#
loop_
_entity_poly.entity_id
_entity_poly.type
_entity_poly.pdbx_seq_one_letter_code
_entity_poly.pdbx_strand_id
1 'polypeptide(L)'
;MWGSGRAAGALLGALPGAALQRRLSSGGPPWRLLFFGTDQFAVESLRALTCSRSSGAGLVRSVEVVTLPGDVPVRRFARQNRLTVHSWPPELARGRFDVGVVVSFGCLLQESLIQQFPQ
;
A
#
# COMPACT_ATOMS: atom_id res chain seq x y z
N MET A 1 -3.83 43.41 50.27
CA MET A 1 -4.20 42.01 50.58
C MET A 1 -4.08 41.20 49.30
N TRP A 2 -3.52 39.99 49.42
CA TRP A 2 -3.08 39.11 48.33
C TRP A 2 -4.15 38.76 47.28
N GLY A 3 -3.68 38.46 46.07
CA GLY A 3 -4.49 37.88 45.01
C GLY A 3 -3.70 37.64 43.73
N SER A 4 -2.69 36.77 43.80
CA SER A 4 -1.98 36.24 42.63
C SER A 4 -2.95 35.45 41.74
N GLY A 5 -2.94 35.71 40.44
CA GLY A 5 -3.75 35.00 39.46
C GLY A 5 -3.15 35.13 38.06
N ARG A 6 -2.11 34.33 37.78
CA ARG A 6 -1.58 34.12 36.44
C ARG A 6 -2.60 33.32 35.63
N ALA A 7 -3.01 33.82 34.47
CA ALA A 7 -3.38 32.99 33.33
C ALA A 7 -2.96 33.72 32.07
N ALA A 8 -1.87 33.21 31.49
CA ALA A 8 -1.38 33.57 30.18
C ALA A 8 -2.33 33.03 29.10
N GLY A 9 -2.48 33.78 28.01
CA GLY A 9 -3.23 33.31 26.85
C GLY A 9 -3.52 34.42 25.85
N ALA A 10 -2.52 35.26 25.53
CA ALA A 10 -2.64 36.21 24.44
C ALA A 10 -2.59 35.46 23.09
N LEU A 11 -3.72 35.55 22.38
CA LEU A 11 -3.84 36.03 21.01
C LEU A 11 -3.04 35.38 19.86
N LEU A 12 -3.82 35.09 18.80
CA LEU A 12 -3.51 35.30 17.38
C LEU A 12 -2.52 34.34 16.73
N GLY A 13 -3.03 33.57 15.76
CA GLY A 13 -2.16 32.92 14.79
C GLY A 13 -2.81 31.80 14.00
N ALA A 14 -3.94 32.06 13.35
CA ALA A 14 -4.27 31.29 12.16
C ALA A 14 -3.21 31.62 11.10
N LEU A 15 -2.33 30.68 10.76
CA LEU A 15 -1.58 30.69 9.50
C LEU A 15 -1.38 29.27 8.95
N PRO A 16 -1.37 29.13 7.61
CA PRO A 16 -1.60 27.88 6.92
C PRO A 16 -0.28 27.14 6.68
N GLY A 17 -0.18 25.92 7.19
CA GLY A 17 0.87 24.98 6.79
C GLY A 17 0.59 24.38 5.41
N ALA A 18 0.40 25.24 4.39
CA ALA A 18 0.40 24.83 3.00
C ALA A 18 1.84 24.88 2.46
N ALA A 19 2.12 23.96 1.53
CA ALA A 19 3.30 23.92 0.68
C ALA A 19 4.58 23.25 1.23
N LEU A 20 4.44 22.00 1.68
CA LEU A 20 5.24 20.95 1.04
C LEU A 20 4.32 19.88 0.43
N GLN A 21 3.32 20.34 -0.34
CA GLN A 21 2.64 19.55 -1.37
C GLN A 21 3.64 19.28 -2.51
N ARG A 22 4.64 18.46 -2.19
CA ARG A 22 5.70 18.10 -3.12
C ARG A 22 5.20 16.95 -3.99
N ARG A 23 4.24 17.25 -4.88
CA ARG A 23 3.94 16.49 -6.12
C ARG A 23 4.05 14.95 -6.01
N LEU A 24 3.40 14.31 -5.05
CA LEU A 24 3.33 12.84 -4.99
C LEU A 24 2.01 12.38 -5.61
N SER A 25 2.13 11.74 -6.77
CA SER A 25 1.08 10.91 -7.34
C SER A 25 0.65 9.88 -6.27
N SER A 26 -0.56 10.04 -5.71
CA SER A 26 -1.25 9.25 -4.64
C SER A 26 -0.83 9.44 -3.16
N GLY A 27 -0.98 10.67 -2.63
CA GLY A 27 -1.93 11.04 -1.56
C GLY A 27 -2.19 10.25 -0.26
N GLY A 28 -1.52 9.14 0.06
CA GLY A 28 -1.77 8.36 1.29
C GLY A 28 -2.90 7.32 1.17
N PRO A 29 -3.24 6.61 2.26
CA PRO A 29 -4.21 5.52 2.23
C PRO A 29 -5.65 6.00 1.96
N PRO A 30 -6.55 5.13 1.43
CA PRO A 30 -6.35 3.70 1.20
C PRO A 30 -5.56 3.39 -0.07
N TRP A 31 -4.51 2.56 0.03
CA TRP A 31 -3.58 2.25 -1.07
C TRP A 31 -4.06 1.12 -1.98
N ARG A 32 -3.76 1.23 -3.26
CA ARG A 32 -3.89 0.18 -4.29
C ARG A 32 -2.59 -0.62 -4.34
N LEU A 33 -2.60 -1.81 -3.78
CA LEU A 33 -1.41 -2.65 -3.62
C LEU A 33 -1.25 -3.63 -4.77
N LEU A 34 0.01 -3.82 -5.19
CA LEU A 34 0.41 -4.95 -6.01
C LEU A 34 1.35 -5.86 -5.22
N PHE A 35 0.91 -7.09 -4.96
CA PHE A 35 1.64 -8.07 -4.16
C PHE A 35 2.39 -9.07 -5.04
N PHE A 36 3.66 -9.30 -4.77
CA PHE A 36 4.52 -10.28 -5.45
C PHE A 36 4.91 -11.39 -4.49
N GLY A 37 4.59 -12.63 -4.83
CA GLY A 37 4.99 -13.79 -4.03
C GLY A 37 4.65 -15.12 -4.68
N THR A 38 5.28 -16.20 -4.22
CA THR A 38 5.08 -17.56 -4.79
C THR A 38 4.80 -18.63 -3.75
N ASP A 39 5.48 -18.59 -2.61
CA ASP A 39 5.47 -19.67 -1.62
C ASP A 39 4.43 -19.52 -0.49
N GLN A 40 4.45 -20.44 0.48
CA GLN A 40 3.56 -20.39 1.66
C GLN A 40 3.87 -19.22 2.60
N PHE A 41 5.13 -18.79 2.70
CA PHE A 41 5.48 -17.65 3.53
C PHE A 41 4.83 -16.36 3.02
N ALA A 42 4.81 -16.19 1.69
CA ALA A 42 4.10 -15.10 1.04
C ALA A 42 2.58 -15.17 1.25
N VAL A 43 1.98 -16.37 1.32
CA VAL A 43 0.53 -16.53 1.57
C VAL A 43 0.12 -15.91 2.91
N GLU A 44 0.90 -16.07 3.97
CA GLU A 44 0.56 -15.50 5.28
C GLU A 44 0.55 -13.96 5.25
N SER A 45 1.53 -13.37 4.57
CA SER A 45 1.57 -11.91 4.34
C SER A 45 0.38 -11.43 3.50
N LEU A 46 0.05 -12.16 2.42
CA LEU A 46 -1.10 -11.85 1.57
C LEU A 46 -2.43 -11.98 2.33
N ARG A 47 -2.55 -12.97 3.22
CA ARG A 47 -3.73 -13.15 4.09
C ARG A 47 -3.92 -11.95 5.00
N ALA A 48 -2.85 -11.47 5.65
CA ALA A 48 -2.92 -10.30 6.52
C ALA A 48 -3.39 -9.04 5.76
N LEU A 49 -2.86 -8.80 4.56
CA LEU A 49 -3.28 -7.68 3.70
C LEU A 49 -4.76 -7.82 3.27
N THR A 50 -5.18 -9.04 2.93
CA THR A 50 -6.57 -9.32 2.54
C THR A 50 -7.54 -9.08 3.70
N CYS A 51 -7.17 -9.46 4.93
CA CYS A 51 -7.96 -9.16 6.13
C CYS A 51 -8.01 -7.65 6.41
N SER A 52 -6.90 -6.94 6.25
CA SER A 52 -6.84 -5.47 6.44
C SER A 52 -7.76 -4.71 5.48
N ARG A 53 -7.92 -5.20 4.25
CA ARG A 53 -8.88 -4.65 3.28
C ARG A 53 -10.33 -4.76 3.78
N SER A 54 -10.67 -5.80 4.53
CA SER A 54 -12.04 -6.06 5.03
C SER A 54 -12.32 -5.43 6.39
N SER A 55 -11.28 -5.09 7.17
CA SER A 55 -11.44 -4.62 8.56
C SER A 55 -11.87 -3.15 8.70
N GLY A 56 -12.01 -2.41 7.61
CA GLY A 56 -12.44 -1.00 7.64
C GLY A 56 -11.38 -0.03 8.15
N ALA A 57 -10.15 -0.49 8.44
CA ALA A 57 -9.03 0.35 8.87
C ALA A 57 -8.58 1.40 7.83
N GLY A 58 -9.16 1.39 6.62
CA GLY A 58 -8.94 2.40 5.60
C GLY A 58 -7.53 2.41 5.00
N LEU A 59 -6.69 1.42 5.30
CA LEU A 59 -5.29 1.38 4.82
C LEU A 59 -5.17 0.80 3.41
N VAL A 60 -5.95 -0.24 3.11
CA VAL A 60 -5.86 -1.00 1.86
C VAL A 60 -7.13 -0.83 1.05
N ARG A 61 -7.03 -0.20 -0.12
CA ARG A 61 -8.13 -0.04 -1.09
C ARG A 61 -8.35 -1.32 -1.87
N SER A 62 -7.27 -1.87 -2.42
CA SER A 62 -7.29 -3.07 -3.26
C SER A 62 -5.97 -3.79 -3.17
N VAL A 63 -6.01 -5.11 -3.39
CA VAL A 63 -4.83 -5.96 -3.52
C VAL A 63 -4.99 -6.77 -4.79
N GLU A 64 -4.02 -6.62 -5.69
CA GLU A 64 -3.84 -7.49 -6.84
C GLU A 64 -2.53 -8.27 -6.66
N VAL A 65 -2.44 -9.46 -7.23
CA VAL A 65 -1.35 -10.41 -6.97
C VAL A 65 -0.62 -10.71 -8.26
N VAL A 66 0.71 -10.63 -8.24
CA VAL A 66 1.61 -11.12 -9.28
C VAL A 66 2.31 -12.37 -8.75
N THR A 67 2.25 -13.44 -9.53
CA THR A 67 2.87 -14.70 -9.14
C THR A 67 3.32 -15.50 -10.37
N LEU A 68 4.15 -16.52 -10.16
CA LEU A 68 4.63 -17.39 -11.24
C LEU A 68 3.48 -18.18 -11.88
N PRO A 69 3.60 -18.58 -13.16
CA PRO A 69 2.65 -19.52 -13.78
C PRO A 69 2.64 -20.86 -13.03
N GLY A 70 1.57 -21.65 -13.23
CA GLY A 70 1.38 -22.92 -12.55
C GLY A 70 0.64 -22.82 -11.21
N ASP A 71 0.51 -23.94 -10.51
CA ASP A 71 -0.25 -24.05 -9.26
C ASP A 71 0.66 -23.79 -8.04
N VAL A 72 0.95 -22.51 -7.80
CA VAL A 72 1.74 -22.06 -6.66
C VAL A 72 0.83 -21.63 -5.48
N PRO A 73 1.28 -21.80 -4.22
CA PRO A 73 0.52 -21.45 -3.03
C PRO A 73 -0.20 -20.10 -3.08
N VAL A 74 0.51 -19.03 -3.48
CA VAL A 74 -0.04 -17.68 -3.58
C VAL A 74 -1.18 -17.60 -4.61
N ARG A 75 -1.02 -18.24 -5.78
CA ARG A 75 -2.06 -18.25 -6.83
C ARG A 75 -3.33 -18.94 -6.33
N ARG A 76 -3.19 -20.07 -5.63
CA ARG A 76 -4.32 -20.82 -5.08
C ARG A 76 -5.07 -19.97 -4.05
N PHE A 77 -4.34 -19.36 -3.11
CA PHE A 77 -4.93 -18.48 -2.10
C PHE A 77 -5.64 -17.28 -2.74
N ALA A 78 -5.00 -16.61 -3.71
CA ALA A 78 -5.56 -15.44 -4.38
C ALA A 78 -6.88 -15.77 -5.11
N ARG A 79 -6.94 -16.91 -5.82
CA ARG A 79 -8.17 -17.37 -6.48
C ARG A 79 -9.30 -17.66 -5.49
N GLN A 80 -8.99 -18.35 -4.39
CA GLN A 80 -9.97 -18.66 -3.34
C GLN A 80 -10.56 -17.39 -2.71
N ASN A 81 -9.75 -16.34 -2.56
CA ASN A 81 -10.15 -15.05 -2.00
C ASN A 81 -10.59 -14.03 -3.06
N ARG A 82 -10.81 -14.46 -4.31
CA ARG A 82 -11.28 -13.62 -5.42
C ARG A 82 -10.42 -12.37 -5.65
N LEU A 83 -9.11 -12.50 -5.48
CA LEU A 83 -8.14 -11.47 -5.83
C LEU A 83 -7.78 -11.57 -7.32
N THR A 84 -7.54 -10.44 -7.96
CA THR A 84 -7.00 -10.40 -9.33
C THR A 84 -5.58 -10.97 -9.32
N VAL A 85 -5.30 -11.92 -10.22
CA VAL A 85 -3.98 -12.55 -10.37
C VAL A 85 -3.40 -12.26 -11.74
N HIS A 86 -2.20 -11.70 -11.75
CA HIS A 86 -1.34 -11.50 -12.91
C HIS A 86 -0.25 -12.55 -12.92
N SER A 87 0.01 -13.14 -14.09
CA SER A 87 1.16 -14.03 -14.26
C SER A 87 2.42 -13.20 -14.45
N TRP A 88 3.52 -13.65 -13.86
CA TRP A 88 4.84 -13.06 -14.12
C TRP A 88 5.35 -13.42 -15.52
N PRO A 89 5.97 -12.48 -16.26
CA PRO A 89 6.08 -11.05 -15.98
C PRO A 89 4.75 -10.30 -16.28
N PRO A 90 4.33 -9.35 -15.43
CA PRO A 90 3.05 -8.68 -15.62
C PRO A 90 3.16 -7.49 -16.58
N GLU A 91 2.14 -7.33 -17.43
CA GLU A 91 1.92 -6.11 -18.19
C GLU A 91 0.98 -5.19 -17.41
N LEU A 92 1.51 -4.06 -16.95
CA LEU A 92 0.81 -3.14 -16.07
C LEU A 92 0.80 -1.73 -16.65
N ALA A 93 -0.31 -1.02 -16.46
CA ALA A 93 -0.40 0.39 -16.80
C ALA A 93 0.14 1.26 -15.66
N ARG A 94 0.91 2.29 -16.01
CA ARG A 94 1.50 3.24 -15.04
C ARG A 94 0.42 3.90 -14.18
N GLY A 95 0.71 4.12 -12.89
CA GLY A 95 -0.19 4.80 -11.96
C GLY A 95 -1.40 3.97 -11.50
N ARG A 96 -1.47 2.67 -11.84
CA ARG A 96 -2.50 1.75 -11.34
C ARG A 96 -2.35 1.41 -9.86
N PHE A 97 -1.11 1.32 -9.40
CA PHE A 97 -0.77 0.90 -8.05
C PHE A 97 0.04 1.98 -7.35
N ASP A 98 -0.19 2.09 -6.04
CA ASP A 98 0.45 3.08 -5.18
C ASP A 98 1.67 2.47 -4.49
N VAL A 99 1.59 1.18 -4.12
CA VAL A 99 2.65 0.47 -3.39
C VAL A 99 2.80 -0.95 -3.93
N GLY A 100 4.05 -1.36 -4.15
CA GLY A 100 4.43 -2.74 -4.44
C GLY A 100 4.91 -3.46 -3.17
N VAL A 101 4.39 -4.65 -2.90
CA VAL A 101 4.78 -5.48 -1.75
C VAL A 101 5.43 -6.76 -2.26
N VAL A 102 6.68 -7.02 -1.91
CA VAL A 102 7.42 -8.20 -2.38
C VAL A 102 7.72 -9.12 -1.21
N VAL A 103 7.24 -10.36 -1.28
CA VAL A 103 7.44 -11.37 -0.23
C VAL A 103 7.74 -12.71 -0.88
N SER A 104 8.93 -13.28 -0.60
CA SER A 104 9.36 -14.58 -1.14
C SER A 104 9.01 -14.82 -2.60
N PHE A 105 9.28 -13.83 -3.47
CA PHE A 105 8.88 -13.92 -4.86
C PHE A 105 9.83 -14.81 -5.69
N GLY A 106 11.13 -14.76 -5.40
CA GLY A 106 12.16 -15.58 -6.05
C GLY A 106 12.58 -15.10 -7.45
N CYS A 107 12.02 -14.00 -7.94
CA CYS A 107 12.43 -13.37 -9.20
C CYS A 107 12.87 -11.91 -8.96
N LEU A 108 13.84 -11.47 -9.76
CA LEU A 108 14.28 -10.08 -9.79
C LEU A 108 13.19 -9.20 -10.44
N LEU A 109 12.83 -8.10 -9.79
CA LEU A 109 11.94 -7.11 -10.39
C LEU A 109 12.70 -6.24 -11.39
N GLN A 110 12.16 -6.11 -12.60
CA GLN A 110 12.75 -5.25 -13.64
C GLN A 110 12.60 -3.78 -13.26
N GLU A 111 13.59 -2.95 -13.61
CA GLU A 111 13.54 -1.50 -13.38
C GLU A 111 12.30 -0.86 -14.01
N SER A 112 11.94 -1.29 -15.22
CA SER A 112 10.74 -0.83 -15.94
C SER A 112 9.45 -1.04 -15.15
N LEU A 113 9.37 -2.09 -14.32
CA LEU A 113 8.25 -2.38 -13.44
C LEU A 113 8.28 -1.50 -12.18
N ILE A 114 9.46 -1.35 -11.57
CA ILE A 114 9.65 -0.51 -10.38
C ILE A 114 9.28 0.95 -10.69
N GLN A 115 9.66 1.44 -11.87
CA GLN A 115 9.36 2.79 -12.38
C GLN A 115 7.87 3.04 -12.68
N GLN A 116 7.00 2.05 -12.52
CA GLN A 116 5.54 2.24 -12.65
C GLN A 116 4.88 2.71 -11.35
N PHE A 117 5.55 2.54 -10.22
CA PHE A 117 5.10 3.00 -8.91
C PHE A 117 5.50 4.47 -8.69
N PRO A 118 4.69 5.25 -7.95
CA PRO A 118 5.06 6.59 -7.53
C PRO A 118 6.42 6.62 -6.79
N GLN A 119 7.20 7.68 -7.02
CA GLN A 119 8.51 7.94 -6.38
C GLN A 119 8.39 9.03 -5.31
#